data_AF-A0A8J4YUX8-F1
#
_entry.id   AF-A0A8J4YUX8-F1
#
_cell.length_a   1.000
_cell.length_b   1.000
_cell.length_c   1.000
_cell.angle_alpha   90.00
_cell.angle_beta   90.00
_cell.angle_gamma   90.00
#
_symmetry.space_group_name_H-M   'P 1'
#
loop_
_entity.id
_entity.type
_entity.pdbx_description
1 polymer ?
#
loop_
_entity_poly.entity_id
_entity_poly.type
_entity_poly.pdbx_seq_one_letter_code
_entity_poly.pdbx_strand_id
1 'polypeptide(L)'
;MDFLEFNWQWLNTQQKNNNWGPLTSNLLLVGMEGNVTPVHYDEQQNFFSQLVGYKRCILFAPEHYERLYPYPVYHPHDRQSQVDFDEPDMERFPGLRQLQGMEAVVGPGDVLYIPMYWWHHIESLPHHGNTVSVNFWYKGGPTEKIEYPLKPRQKLAIMRNVEKMLLEALREPAEVGPLLRSLVLGRYTGEEADRQEGTLRTGASPHSN
;
A
#
# COMPACT_ATOMS: atom_id res chain seq x y z
N MET A 1 27.67 -5.44 20.47
CA MET A 1 26.36 -4.76 20.35
C MET A 1 25.74 -5.29 19.08
N ASP A 2 24.76 -6.19 19.17
CA ASP A 2 24.29 -7.02 18.05
C ASP A 2 23.81 -6.21 16.84
N PHE A 3 23.24 -5.03 17.08
CA PHE A 3 22.83 -4.09 16.04
C PHE A 3 23.97 -3.70 15.09
N LEU A 4 25.22 -3.56 15.59
CA LEU A 4 26.37 -3.20 14.77
C LEU A 4 26.80 -4.33 13.82
N GLU A 5 26.40 -5.57 14.13
CA GLU A 5 26.74 -6.78 13.37
C GLU A 5 25.74 -7.09 12.26
N PHE A 6 24.65 -6.31 12.14
CA PHE A 6 23.76 -6.44 10.98
C PHE A 6 24.54 -6.21 9.68
N ASN A 7 24.07 -6.79 8.59
CA ASN A 7 24.70 -6.61 7.27
C ASN A 7 24.40 -5.22 6.68
N TRP A 8 24.94 -4.19 7.34
CA TRP A 8 24.82 -2.79 6.95
C TRP A 8 25.39 -2.53 5.58
N GLN A 9 26.45 -3.26 5.19
CA GLN A 9 27.03 -3.13 3.87
C GLN A 9 26.00 -3.47 2.78
N TRP A 10 25.27 -4.58 2.93
CA TRP A 10 24.21 -4.95 2.00
C TRP A 10 23.05 -3.95 2.03
N LEU A 11 22.55 -3.59 3.21
CA LEU A 11 21.45 -2.62 3.35
C LEU A 11 21.78 -1.25 2.72
N ASN A 12 22.97 -0.72 2.99
CA ASN A 12 23.44 0.56 2.43
C ASN A 12 23.63 0.47 0.92
N THR A 13 24.05 -0.68 0.40
CA THR A 13 24.15 -0.93 -1.04
C THR A 13 22.76 -0.91 -1.68
N GLN A 14 21.76 -1.56 -1.08
CA GLN A 14 20.38 -1.53 -1.56
C GLN A 14 19.80 -0.11 -1.53
N GLN A 15 19.98 0.61 -0.42
CA GLN A 15 19.54 1.99 -0.29
C GLN A 15 20.11 2.88 -1.41
N LYS A 16 21.42 2.77 -1.66
CA LYS A 16 22.11 3.54 -2.69
C LYS A 16 21.65 3.16 -4.11
N ASN A 17 21.61 1.86 -4.41
CA ASN A 17 21.27 1.36 -5.75
C ASN A 17 19.84 1.71 -6.15
N ASN A 18 18.92 1.76 -5.18
CA ASN A 18 17.52 2.11 -5.42
C ASN A 18 17.22 3.60 -5.19
N ASN A 19 18.25 4.43 -4.93
CA ASN A 19 18.13 5.87 -4.69
C ASN A 19 17.10 6.21 -3.59
N TRP A 20 17.10 5.44 -2.49
CA TRP A 20 16.19 5.67 -1.37
C TRP A 20 16.71 6.79 -0.45
N GLY A 21 15.77 7.44 0.24
CA GLY A 21 16.08 8.40 1.29
C GLY A 21 16.65 7.73 2.54
N PRO A 22 16.82 8.48 3.65
CA PRO A 22 17.44 7.96 4.86
C PRO A 22 16.61 6.82 5.50
N LEU A 23 17.31 5.91 6.18
CA LEU A 23 16.71 5.00 7.17
C LEU A 23 16.09 5.87 8.28
N THR A 24 14.81 5.66 8.57
CA THR A 24 14.09 6.45 9.57
C THR A 24 13.98 5.74 10.90
N SER A 25 13.74 4.43 10.88
CA SER A 25 13.57 3.62 12.08
C SER A 25 13.71 2.12 11.81
N ASN A 26 13.97 1.40 12.90
CA ASN A 26 13.84 -0.04 13.00
C ASN A 26 12.79 -0.35 14.06
N LEU A 27 11.74 -1.07 13.69
CA LEU A 27 10.69 -1.52 14.60
C LEU A 27 10.89 -2.99 14.91
N LEU A 28 11.02 -3.27 16.21
CA LEU A 28 10.96 -4.62 16.74
C LEU A 28 9.49 -5.03 16.90
N LEU A 29 9.13 -6.16 16.31
CA LEU A 29 7.79 -6.73 16.34
C LEU A 29 7.87 -8.08 17.05
N VAL A 30 7.35 -8.16 18.27
CA VAL A 30 7.19 -9.42 19.01
C VAL A 30 5.71 -9.76 19.04
N GLY A 31 5.33 -10.90 18.43
CA GLY A 31 3.94 -11.31 18.29
C GLY A 31 3.70 -12.70 18.87
N MET A 32 2.48 -12.94 19.34
CA MET A 32 2.01 -14.30 19.63
C MET A 32 1.71 -15.05 18.33
N GLU A 33 1.64 -16.38 18.39
CA GLU A 33 1.10 -17.16 17.28
C GLU A 33 -0.36 -16.76 17.00
N GLY A 34 -0.78 -16.81 15.74
CA GLY A 34 -2.12 -16.37 15.31
C GLY A 34 -2.33 -14.85 15.29
N ASN A 35 -1.37 -14.03 15.73
CA ASN A 35 -1.52 -12.57 15.61
C ASN A 35 -1.61 -12.14 14.14
N VAL A 36 -2.61 -11.31 13.85
CA VAL A 36 -2.82 -10.71 12.54
C VAL A 36 -2.55 -9.21 12.59
N THR A 37 -1.81 -8.72 11.61
CA THR A 37 -1.80 -7.31 11.22
C THR A 37 -2.66 -7.16 9.96
N PRO A 38 -3.82 -6.46 10.04
CA PRO A 38 -4.73 -6.30 8.91
C PRO A 38 -4.08 -5.64 7.69
N VAL A 39 -4.75 -5.76 6.53
CA VAL A 39 -4.26 -5.20 5.26
C VAL A 39 -4.07 -3.68 5.37
N HIS A 40 -2.84 -3.23 5.15
CA HIS A 40 -2.50 -1.81 5.13
C HIS A 40 -1.30 -1.57 4.21
N TYR A 41 -0.98 -0.31 3.91
CA TYR A 41 0.25 0.06 3.21
C TYR A 41 1.07 1.11 3.98
N ASP A 42 2.37 1.14 3.71
CA ASP A 42 3.30 2.12 4.26
C ASP A 42 3.77 3.14 3.22
N GLU A 43 4.08 4.35 3.67
CA GLU A 43 4.67 5.44 2.86
C GLU A 43 6.21 5.42 2.91
N GLN A 44 6.80 4.26 3.21
CA GLN A 44 8.25 4.02 3.25
C GLN A 44 8.58 2.69 2.56
N GLN A 45 9.81 2.57 2.09
CA GLN A 45 10.38 1.29 1.65
C GLN A 45 10.69 0.45 2.88
N ASN A 46 10.46 -0.86 2.83
CA ASN A 46 10.64 -1.72 3.99
C ASN A 46 11.37 -3.01 3.63
N PHE A 47 12.51 -3.26 4.27
CA PHE A 47 13.02 -4.63 4.40
C PHE A 47 12.52 -5.23 5.72
N PHE A 48 11.67 -6.25 5.61
CA PHE A 48 11.09 -6.98 6.73
C PHE A 48 11.95 -8.22 7.01
N SER A 49 12.73 -8.19 8.09
CA SER A 49 13.62 -9.28 8.49
C SER A 49 12.99 -10.14 9.58
N GLN A 50 12.85 -11.44 9.31
CA GLN A 50 12.26 -12.38 10.24
C GLN A 50 13.35 -13.06 11.08
N LEU A 51 13.22 -13.01 12.41
CA LEU A 51 14.25 -13.47 13.35
C LEU A 51 13.83 -14.77 14.07
N VAL A 52 12.58 -14.88 14.49
CA VAL A 52 12.04 -16.03 15.22
C VAL A 52 10.64 -16.36 14.74
N GLY A 53 10.32 -17.64 14.60
CA GLY A 53 9.01 -18.12 14.15
C GLY A 53 8.73 -17.80 12.68
N TYR A 54 7.49 -18.02 12.25
CA TYR A 54 7.11 -17.90 10.85
C TYR A 54 5.95 -16.92 10.68
N LYS A 55 6.02 -16.08 9.65
CA LYS A 55 4.94 -15.16 9.28
C LYS A 55 4.50 -15.40 7.84
N ARG A 56 3.19 -15.52 7.64
CA ARG A 56 2.56 -15.49 6.33
C ARG A 56 2.33 -14.03 5.94
N CYS A 57 2.82 -13.64 4.78
CA CYS A 57 2.73 -12.31 4.23
C CYS A 57 1.97 -12.37 2.90
N ILE A 58 0.86 -11.64 2.81
CA ILE A 58 0.08 -11.50 1.57
C ILE A 58 0.19 -10.05 1.12
N LEU A 59 0.73 -9.82 -0.07
CA LEU A 59 1.00 -8.50 -0.64
C LEU A 59 0.07 -8.21 -1.82
N PHE A 60 -0.41 -6.98 -1.92
CA PHE A 60 -1.19 -6.51 -3.06
C PHE A 60 -0.55 -5.26 -3.68
N ALA A 61 -0.48 -5.23 -5.00
CA ALA A 61 0.09 -4.12 -5.73
C ALA A 61 -0.73 -2.82 -5.51
N PRO A 62 -0.11 -1.63 -5.59
CA PRO A 62 -0.78 -0.35 -5.36
C PRO A 62 -1.96 -0.08 -6.32
N GLU A 63 -2.03 -0.77 -7.45
CA GLU A 63 -3.16 -0.71 -8.40
C GLU A 63 -4.47 -1.31 -7.85
N HIS A 64 -4.41 -2.07 -6.76
CA HIS A 64 -5.59 -2.58 -6.07
C HIS A 64 -6.18 -1.59 -5.05
N TYR A 65 -5.68 -0.34 -4.98
CA TYR A 65 -6.13 0.66 -4.01
C TYR A 65 -7.65 0.78 -3.87
N GLU A 66 -8.37 0.93 -4.99
CA GLU A 66 -9.84 1.05 -4.99
C GLU A 66 -10.55 -0.24 -4.54
N ARG A 67 -9.93 -1.40 -4.76
CA ARG A 67 -10.47 -2.72 -4.39
C ARG A 67 -10.18 -3.09 -2.93
N LEU A 68 -9.28 -2.35 -2.28
CA LEU A 68 -8.89 -2.56 -0.89
C LEU A 68 -9.55 -1.56 0.06
N TYR A 69 -10.35 -0.63 -0.46
CA TYR A 69 -11.23 0.24 0.32
C TYR A 69 -10.54 0.86 1.55
N PRO A 70 -9.47 1.67 1.37
CA PRO A 70 -8.81 2.35 2.48
C PRO A 70 -9.81 3.18 3.29
N TYR A 71 -9.53 3.33 4.57
CA TYR A 71 -10.15 4.41 5.34
C TYR A 71 -9.74 5.79 4.76
N PRO A 72 -10.61 6.82 4.86
CA PRO A 72 -10.26 8.19 4.49
C PRO A 72 -9.02 8.69 5.24
N VAL A 73 -8.27 9.63 4.65
CA VAL A 73 -6.97 10.08 5.20
C VAL A 73 -7.06 10.68 6.60
N TYR A 74 -8.22 11.23 6.97
CA TYR A 74 -8.47 11.82 8.29
C TYR A 74 -8.96 10.80 9.34
N HIS A 75 -9.22 9.56 8.96
CA HIS A 75 -9.67 8.52 9.89
C HIS A 75 -8.49 7.99 10.72
N PRO A 76 -8.67 7.59 12.00
CA PRO A 76 -7.60 7.03 12.82
C PRO A 76 -6.91 5.78 12.23
N HIS A 77 -7.62 5.05 11.37
CA HIS A 77 -7.11 3.89 10.64
C HIS A 77 -6.61 4.24 9.21
N ASP A 78 -6.19 5.48 8.95
CA ASP A 78 -5.59 5.88 7.66
C ASP A 78 -4.57 4.84 7.19
N ARG A 79 -4.63 4.52 5.89
CA ARG A 79 -3.82 3.52 5.17
C ARG A 79 -4.16 2.05 5.45
N GLN A 80 -5.11 1.76 6.34
CA GLN A 80 -5.64 0.42 6.54
C GLN A 80 -6.87 0.19 5.64
N SER A 81 -7.10 -1.05 5.25
CA SER A 81 -8.33 -1.47 4.58
C SER A 81 -9.51 -1.45 5.55
N GLN A 82 -10.68 -1.07 5.06
CA GLN A 82 -11.95 -1.19 5.79
C GLN A 82 -12.49 -2.62 5.82
N VAL A 83 -11.90 -3.52 5.05
CA VAL A 83 -12.36 -4.89 4.86
C VAL A 83 -11.89 -5.75 6.01
N ASP A 84 -12.82 -6.48 6.62
CA ASP A 84 -12.48 -7.64 7.42
C ASP A 84 -12.18 -8.81 6.46
N PHE A 85 -10.95 -9.29 6.46
CA PHE A 85 -10.51 -10.35 5.54
C PHE A 85 -10.86 -11.75 6.03
N ASP A 86 -11.22 -11.91 7.32
CA ASP A 86 -11.68 -13.19 7.87
C ASP A 86 -13.16 -13.41 7.51
N GLU A 87 -13.96 -12.33 7.49
CA GLU A 87 -15.37 -12.34 7.11
C GLU A 87 -15.72 -11.19 6.13
N PRO A 88 -15.31 -11.27 4.85
CA PRO A 88 -15.48 -10.17 3.91
C PRO A 88 -16.93 -9.97 3.45
N ASP A 89 -17.46 -8.76 3.69
CA ASP A 89 -18.74 -8.31 3.13
C ASP A 89 -18.62 -8.00 1.63
N MET A 90 -18.91 -9.00 0.80
CA MET A 90 -18.84 -8.91 -0.66
C MET A 90 -19.90 -8.02 -1.30
N GLU A 91 -20.96 -7.66 -0.58
CA GLU A 91 -21.97 -6.71 -1.06
C GLU A 91 -21.47 -5.27 -0.89
N ARG A 92 -20.87 -4.98 0.27
CA ARG A 92 -20.26 -3.68 0.55
C ARG A 92 -18.94 -3.48 -0.20
N PHE A 93 -18.17 -4.54 -0.42
CA PHE A 93 -16.82 -4.49 -1.02
C PHE A 93 -16.68 -5.37 -2.28
N PRO A 94 -17.47 -5.12 -3.33
CA PRO A 94 -17.54 -6.01 -4.50
C PRO A 94 -16.22 -6.11 -5.29
N GLY A 95 -15.34 -5.12 -5.17
CA GLY A 95 -14.02 -5.09 -5.82
C GLY A 95 -13.08 -6.20 -5.36
N LEU A 96 -13.32 -6.80 -4.18
CA LEU A 96 -12.54 -7.92 -3.65
C LEU A 96 -12.56 -9.15 -4.56
N ARG A 97 -13.63 -9.33 -5.36
CA ARG A 97 -13.74 -10.44 -6.33
C ARG A 97 -12.65 -10.43 -7.41
N GLN A 98 -11.99 -9.30 -7.60
CA GLN A 98 -10.91 -9.11 -8.58
C GLN A 98 -9.55 -8.87 -7.91
N LEU A 99 -9.46 -9.04 -6.60
CA LEU A 99 -8.23 -8.82 -5.86
C LEU A 99 -7.27 -9.99 -6.11
N GLN A 100 -6.02 -9.68 -6.45
CA GLN A 100 -4.96 -10.68 -6.65
C GLN A 100 -3.78 -10.33 -5.76
N GLY A 101 -3.39 -11.28 -4.91
CA GLY A 101 -2.30 -11.13 -3.96
C GLY A 101 -1.11 -12.03 -4.30
N MET A 102 0.06 -11.61 -3.86
CA MET A 102 1.27 -12.42 -3.82
C MET A 102 1.49 -12.90 -2.40
N GLU A 103 1.73 -14.19 -2.21
CA GLU A 103 1.89 -14.77 -0.88
C GLU A 103 3.30 -15.32 -0.70
N ALA A 104 3.86 -15.12 0.50
CA ALA A 104 5.07 -15.79 0.96
C ALA A 104 4.96 -16.11 2.45
N VAL A 105 5.60 -17.20 2.88
CA VAL A 105 5.87 -17.46 4.30
C VAL A 105 7.35 -17.19 4.54
N VAL A 106 7.65 -16.30 5.48
CA VAL A 106 9.02 -15.97 5.89
C VAL A 106 9.35 -16.62 7.23
N GLY A 107 10.53 -17.23 7.32
CA GLY A 107 11.09 -17.84 8.52
C GLY A 107 12.38 -17.16 8.98
N PRO A 108 13.03 -17.69 10.04
CA PRO A 108 14.26 -17.12 10.58
C PRO A 108 15.37 -16.97 9.53
N GLY A 109 15.87 -15.75 9.35
CA GLY A 109 16.93 -15.41 8.39
C GLY A 109 16.41 -14.88 7.05
N ASP A 110 15.12 -15.04 6.76
CA ASP A 110 14.52 -14.49 5.55
C ASP A 110 14.32 -12.97 5.67
N VAL A 111 14.51 -12.28 4.54
CA VAL A 111 14.22 -10.85 4.40
C VAL A 111 13.24 -10.67 3.25
N LEU A 112 12.04 -10.18 3.56
CA LEU A 112 11.04 -9.80 2.57
C LEU A 112 11.18 -8.31 2.25
N TYR A 113 11.33 -7.98 0.97
CA TYR A 113 11.17 -6.61 0.51
C TYR A 113 9.68 -6.29 0.33
N ILE A 114 9.17 -5.32 1.09
CA ILE A 114 7.83 -4.76 0.95
C ILE A 114 7.99 -3.37 0.33
N PRO A 115 7.70 -3.19 -0.97
CA PRO A 115 7.89 -1.91 -1.62
C PRO A 115 6.91 -0.85 -1.08
N MET A 116 7.36 0.40 -1.05
CA MET A 116 6.52 1.53 -0.64
C MET A 116 5.17 1.53 -1.40
N TYR A 117 4.08 1.77 -0.67
CA TYR A 117 2.68 1.69 -1.12
C TYR A 117 2.13 0.31 -1.45
N TRP A 118 2.91 -0.77 -1.32
CA TRP A 118 2.35 -2.10 -1.41
C TRP A 118 1.55 -2.42 -0.15
N TRP A 119 0.35 -2.91 -0.39
CA TRP A 119 -0.52 -3.38 0.68
C TRP A 119 0.01 -4.71 1.17
N HIS A 120 -0.09 -4.95 2.47
CA HIS A 120 0.36 -6.18 3.07
C HIS A 120 -0.51 -6.57 4.27
N HIS A 121 -0.87 -7.85 4.30
CA HIS A 121 -1.42 -8.56 5.45
C HIS A 121 -0.31 -9.46 6.01
N ILE A 122 -0.12 -9.43 7.32
CA ILE A 122 0.93 -10.22 7.98
C ILE A 122 0.33 -10.97 9.14
N GLU A 123 0.46 -12.29 9.11
CA GLU A 123 -0.06 -13.22 10.11
C GLU A 123 1.09 -14.05 10.70
N SER A 124 1.20 -14.12 12.02
CA SER A 124 2.04 -15.13 12.70
C SER A 124 1.36 -16.49 12.56
N LEU A 125 2.04 -17.47 11.95
CA LEU A 125 1.41 -18.78 11.72
C LEU A 125 0.97 -19.46 13.03
N PRO A 126 -0.29 -19.95 13.13
CA PRO A 126 -0.76 -20.70 14.29
C PRO A 126 0.04 -21.99 14.51
N HIS A 127 0.24 -22.39 15.77
CA HIS A 127 0.96 -23.61 16.17
C HIS A 127 2.46 -23.60 15.85
N HIS A 128 3.03 -22.44 15.53
CA HIS A 128 4.47 -22.24 15.30
C HIS A 128 5.14 -21.39 16.39
N GLY A 129 4.42 -21.08 17.47
CA GLY A 129 4.93 -20.29 18.59
C GLY A 129 5.09 -18.80 18.28
N ASN A 130 5.67 -18.07 19.24
CA ASN A 130 5.82 -16.63 19.13
C ASN A 130 6.76 -16.23 17.99
N THR A 131 6.50 -15.07 17.41
CA THR A 131 7.29 -14.51 16.30
C THR A 131 8.07 -13.28 16.73
N VAL A 132 9.25 -13.10 16.14
CA VAL A 132 10.07 -11.89 16.29
C VAL A 132 10.54 -11.45 14.91
N SER A 133 10.30 -10.18 14.59
CA SER A 133 10.74 -9.57 13.33
C SER A 133 11.33 -8.19 13.61
N VAL A 134 12.24 -7.73 12.74
CA VAL A 134 12.73 -6.35 12.72
C VAL A 134 12.58 -5.79 11.32
N ASN A 135 11.99 -4.62 11.20
CA ASN A 135 11.89 -3.92 9.93
C ASN A 135 13.00 -2.86 9.75
N PHE A 136 13.22 -2.44 8.51
CA PHE A 136 14.13 -1.37 8.14
C PHE A 136 13.41 -0.41 7.20
N TRP A 137 12.90 0.70 7.75
CA TRP A 137 12.13 1.67 6.98
C TRP A 137 13.00 2.77 6.39
N TYR A 138 12.99 2.90 5.07
CA TYR A 138 13.66 3.97 4.33
C TYR A 138 12.64 4.91 3.70
N LYS A 139 12.90 6.22 3.75
CA LYS A 139 12.09 7.17 2.95
C LYS A 139 12.20 6.81 1.46
N GLY A 140 11.13 7.03 0.72
CA GLY A 140 11.20 6.98 -0.75
C GLY A 140 12.24 7.94 -1.30
N GLY A 141 12.79 7.60 -2.47
CA GLY A 141 13.67 8.50 -3.22
C GLY A 141 12.96 9.79 -3.64
N PRO A 142 13.71 10.81 -4.11
CA PRO A 142 13.12 12.04 -4.63
C PRO A 142 12.17 11.75 -5.80
N THR A 143 11.20 12.63 -6.01
CA THR A 143 10.37 12.58 -7.22
C THR A 143 11.25 12.80 -8.45
N GLU A 144 11.36 11.77 -9.27
CA GLU A 144 12.07 11.84 -10.54
C GLU A 144 11.26 12.61 -11.59
N LYS A 145 11.81 12.75 -12.80
CA LYS A 145 11.08 13.31 -13.93
C LYS A 145 9.75 12.57 -14.11
N ILE A 146 8.65 13.31 -14.19
CA ILE A 146 7.33 12.74 -14.36
C ILE A 146 7.20 12.22 -15.80
N GLU A 147 6.94 10.92 -15.91
CA GLU A 147 6.61 10.23 -17.15
C GLU A 147 5.15 9.81 -17.14
N TYR A 148 4.49 9.90 -18.31
CA TYR A 148 3.10 9.52 -18.49
C TYR A 148 2.98 8.22 -19.29
N PRO A 149 1.98 7.35 -19.00
CA PRO A 149 0.96 7.52 -17.96
C PRO A 149 1.53 7.37 -16.54
N LEU A 150 0.90 8.05 -15.56
CA LEU A 150 1.32 7.97 -14.16
C LEU A 150 1.24 6.55 -13.61
N LYS A 151 2.25 6.13 -12.84
CA LYS A 151 2.29 4.85 -12.14
C LYS A 151 1.23 4.79 -11.03
N PRO A 152 0.69 3.61 -10.68
CA PRO A 152 -0.31 3.46 -9.62
C PRO A 152 0.08 4.13 -8.30
N ARG A 153 1.34 3.99 -7.86
CA ARG A 153 1.86 4.67 -6.66
C ARG A 153 1.79 6.20 -6.71
N GLN A 154 1.95 6.80 -7.90
CA GLN A 154 1.87 8.24 -8.06
C GLN A 154 0.41 8.71 -7.97
N LYS A 155 -0.51 7.96 -8.56
CA LYS A 155 -1.96 8.22 -8.44
C LYS A 155 -2.42 8.12 -6.98
N LEU A 156 -1.96 7.10 -6.25
CA LEU A 156 -2.21 6.95 -4.81
C LEU A 156 -1.73 8.17 -4.02
N ALA A 157 -0.49 8.61 -4.24
CA ALA A 157 0.03 9.82 -3.59
C ALA A 157 -0.80 11.07 -3.91
N ILE A 158 -1.26 11.23 -5.17
CA ILE A 158 -2.14 12.33 -5.57
C ILE A 158 -3.47 12.27 -4.81
N MET A 159 -4.15 11.11 -4.77
CA MET A 159 -5.42 10.96 -4.05
C MET A 159 -5.30 11.36 -2.58
N ARG A 160 -4.23 10.87 -1.89
CA ARG A 160 -3.97 11.25 -0.50
C ARG A 160 -3.74 12.75 -0.34
N ASN A 161 -2.97 13.36 -1.23
CA ASN A 161 -2.69 14.80 -1.17
C ASN A 161 -3.95 15.63 -1.38
N VAL A 162 -4.84 15.23 -2.30
CA VAL A 162 -6.13 15.89 -2.50
C VAL A 162 -6.97 15.83 -1.23
N GLU A 163 -7.10 14.66 -0.60
CA GLU A 163 -7.84 14.55 0.68
C GLU A 163 -7.21 15.40 1.79
N LYS A 164 -5.88 15.43 1.91
CA LYS A 164 -5.18 16.29 2.88
C LYS A 164 -5.45 17.78 2.62
N MET A 165 -5.38 18.21 1.37
CA MET A 165 -5.65 19.60 0.99
C MET A 165 -7.10 20.00 1.26
N LEU A 166 -8.06 19.10 0.98
CA LEU A 166 -9.47 19.35 1.29
C LEU A 166 -9.71 19.42 2.80
N LEU A 167 -9.10 18.52 3.57
CA LEU A 167 -9.18 18.55 5.03
C LEU A 167 -8.62 19.87 5.59
N GLU A 168 -7.47 20.32 5.10
CA GLU A 168 -6.85 21.58 5.51
C GLU A 168 -7.71 22.80 5.15
N ALA A 169 -8.31 22.78 3.95
CA ALA A 169 -9.17 23.86 3.47
C ALA A 169 -10.51 23.94 4.22
N LEU A 170 -11.16 22.81 4.46
CA LEU A 170 -12.47 22.73 5.11
C LEU A 170 -12.38 22.82 6.64
N ARG A 171 -11.29 22.31 7.23
CA ARG A 171 -11.08 22.17 8.69
C ARG A 171 -12.12 21.31 9.42
N GLU A 172 -12.99 20.63 8.69
CA GLU A 172 -14.00 19.71 9.19
C GLU A 172 -13.93 18.39 8.41
N PRO A 173 -13.38 17.30 9.00
CA PRO A 173 -13.26 16.00 8.34
C PRO A 173 -14.58 15.47 7.77
N ALA A 174 -15.70 15.73 8.46
CA ALA A 174 -17.02 15.26 8.04
C ALA A 174 -17.51 15.86 6.71
N GLU A 175 -16.94 17.00 6.28
CA GLU A 175 -17.32 17.68 5.04
C GLU A 175 -16.54 17.20 3.81
N VAL A 176 -15.39 16.54 3.98
CA VAL A 176 -14.54 16.10 2.86
C VAL A 176 -15.27 15.12 1.95
N GLY A 177 -15.92 14.10 2.54
CA GLY A 177 -16.67 13.08 1.80
C GLY A 177 -17.87 13.66 1.02
N PRO A 178 -18.78 14.42 1.66
CA PRO A 178 -19.87 15.12 0.98
C PRO A 178 -19.40 16.03 -0.16
N LEU A 179 -18.32 16.79 0.03
CA LEU A 179 -17.77 17.64 -1.02
C LEU A 179 -17.29 16.81 -2.22
N LEU A 180 -16.46 15.80 -2.00
CA LEU A 180 -15.98 14.92 -3.07
C LEU A 180 -17.16 14.27 -3.82
N ARG A 181 -18.18 13.81 -3.10
CA ARG A 181 -19.39 13.24 -3.70
C ARG A 181 -20.12 14.24 -4.58
N SER A 182 -20.27 15.49 -4.13
CA SER A 182 -20.92 16.56 -4.92
C SER A 182 -20.16 16.95 -6.19
N LEU A 183 -18.84 16.80 -6.20
CA LEU A 183 -18.00 17.05 -7.37
C LEU A 183 -18.15 15.94 -8.43
N VAL A 184 -18.50 14.72 -8.00
CA VAL A 184 -18.48 13.53 -8.83
C VAL A 184 -19.86 13.12 -9.34
N LEU A 185 -20.88 13.18 -8.48
CA LEU A 185 -22.23 12.73 -8.82
C LEU A 185 -22.85 13.54 -9.96
N GLY A 186 -23.31 12.84 -11.00
CA GLY A 186 -23.94 13.45 -12.18
C GLY A 186 -22.97 14.15 -13.14
N ARG A 187 -21.66 14.14 -12.86
CA ARG A 187 -20.62 14.69 -13.75
C ARG A 187 -19.68 13.62 -14.29
N TYR A 188 -19.29 12.67 -13.44
CA TYR A 188 -18.33 11.61 -13.77
C TYR A 188 -18.87 10.19 -13.46
N THR A 189 -20.15 10.08 -13.10
CA THR A 189 -20.79 8.83 -12.65
C THR A 189 -22.06 8.48 -13.44
N GLY A 190 -22.19 8.98 -14.67
CA GLY A 190 -23.30 8.67 -15.60
C GLY A 190 -22.80 8.19 -16.97
N GLU A 191 -23.71 7.83 -17.88
CA GLU A 191 -23.43 7.24 -19.22
C GLU A 191 -22.44 8.04 -20.10
N GLU A 192 -22.25 9.34 -19.85
CA GLU A 192 -21.26 10.16 -20.56
C GLU A 192 -19.80 9.86 -20.17
N ALA A 193 -19.55 9.31 -18.98
CA ALA A 193 -18.21 8.87 -18.56
C ALA A 193 -17.76 7.63 -19.34
N ASP A 194 -18.68 6.68 -19.61
CA ASP A 194 -18.42 5.48 -20.42
C ASP A 194 -18.07 5.84 -21.88
N ARG A 195 -18.61 6.95 -22.42
CA ARG A 195 -18.26 7.44 -23.77
C ARG A 195 -16.84 8.00 -23.83
N GLN A 196 -16.32 8.61 -22.77
CA GLN A 196 -14.95 9.11 -22.74
C GLN A 196 -13.92 7.97 -22.69
N GLU A 197 -14.19 6.88 -21.96
CA GLU A 197 -13.37 5.66 -22.01
C GLU A 197 -13.42 4.95 -23.36
N GLY A 198 -14.59 4.93 -24.02
CA GLY A 198 -14.73 4.37 -25.38
C GLY A 198 -13.91 5.13 -26.44
N THR A 199 -13.83 6.46 -26.33
CA THR A 199 -13.14 7.31 -27.31
C THR A 199 -11.60 7.23 -27.18
N LEU A 200 -11.08 6.99 -25.97
CA LEU A 200 -9.64 6.78 -25.73
C LEU A 200 -9.14 5.43 -26.28
N ARG A 201 -10.00 4.42 -26.38
CA ARG A 201 -9.64 3.10 -26.96
C ARG A 201 -9.62 3.10 -28.50
N THR A 202 -10.33 4.01 -29.16
CA THR A 202 -10.42 4.06 -30.63
C THR A 202 -9.37 4.93 -31.31
N GLY A 203 -8.48 5.59 -30.55
CA GLY A 203 -7.45 6.49 -31.09
C GLY A 203 -6.19 5.83 -31.65
N ALA A 204 -6.03 4.51 -31.51
CA ALA A 204 -4.92 3.77 -32.12
C ALA A 204 -5.29 3.31 -33.53
N SER A 205 -5.14 4.21 -34.52
CA SER A 205 -5.13 3.82 -35.93
C SER A 205 -3.78 3.17 -36.29
N PRO A 206 -3.75 2.00 -36.95
CA PRO A 206 -2.52 1.39 -37.42
C PRO A 206 -2.09 2.09 -38.72
N HIS A 207 -1.07 2.95 -38.65
CA HIS A 207 -0.37 3.37 -39.86
C HIS A 207 0.62 2.29 -40.29
N SER A 208 0.19 1.50 -41.27
CA SER A 208 1.04 0.77 -42.19
C SER A 208 1.59 1.72 -43.25
N ASN A 209 2.92 1.83 -43.32
CA ASN A 209 3.73 1.73 -44.55
C ASN A 209 5.21 1.63 -44.18
#